data_AF-A0A2D5QPC3-F1
#
_entry.id   AF-A0A2D5QPC3-F1
#
_cell.length_a   1.000
_cell.length_b   1.000
_cell.length_c   1.000
_cell.angle_alpha   90.00
_cell.angle_beta   90.00
_cell.angle_gamma   90.00
#
_symmetry.space_group_name_H-M   'P 1'
#
loop_
_entity.id
_entity.type
_entity.pdbx_description
1 polymer ?
#
loop_
_entity_poly.entity_id
_entity_poly.type
_entity_poly.pdbx_seq_one_letter_code
_entity_poly.pdbx_strand_id
1 'polypeptide(L)'
;MFFQNPNHFFKSCLFVLLSIVFAEGFYPEQGWSQQNNLPPSRRVFSADLDQDGSDELLIAHNTTLTAFRYLGGDLGWSKLWSHDGPGVVQSVLRDERIPSLIVAWGMGKGKMVAPSTVSALEPLSGQRRDLWTFKGGRSQIVNLQLVQLDNDPELELLIAHFVSKYHTRRVILDQLSSPQPQAIESAQIRMATSWLIADLDGKAGLEEVIGRVYGDEKGEYGDLSIQTFNLNGSQVKVGQIIPSERGLKTMRVLSSSQGQYLYFSDGWVAAYGKKAKATLKRLYWSKGRINVERLADSPDEFTFFDIWYRIDPNSKRELWFTHGNKGINLIIPNSYGPWTVKRLLKTAPIVNAAIAYAGNQWWAFLPSEKGTQVKPMTLPSPEKTSTKQ
;
A
#
# COMPACT_ATOMS: atom_id res chain seq x y z
N MET A 1 -15.52 63.18 -43.37
CA MET A 1 -16.90 63.60 -43.01
C MET A 1 -17.36 62.65 -41.91
N PHE A 2 -17.35 62.99 -40.61
CA PHE A 2 -18.18 63.97 -39.87
C PHE A 2 -19.65 63.87 -40.33
N PHE A 3 -20.61 63.39 -39.51
CA PHE A 3 -21.20 64.01 -38.32
C PHE A 3 -22.14 62.98 -37.60
N GLN A 4 -22.00 62.72 -36.28
CA GLN A 4 -22.80 63.22 -35.12
C GLN A 4 -23.90 62.27 -34.55
N ASN A 5 -23.62 61.76 -33.33
CA ASN A 5 -24.40 61.68 -32.05
C ASN A 5 -25.83 62.30 -31.99
N PRO A 6 -26.74 61.95 -31.01
CA PRO A 6 -26.42 61.66 -29.58
C PRO A 6 -27.37 60.74 -28.72
N ASN A 7 -26.88 60.44 -27.50
CA ASN A 7 -27.54 60.36 -26.17
C ASN A 7 -28.66 59.35 -25.82
N HIS A 8 -28.39 58.50 -24.81
CA HIS A 8 -29.04 58.43 -23.49
C HIS A 8 -28.36 57.31 -22.67
N PHE A 9 -27.38 57.56 -21.78
CA PHE A 9 -27.54 57.88 -20.34
C PHE A 9 -28.71 57.18 -19.63
N PHE A 10 -28.43 56.04 -18.97
CA PHE A 10 -28.92 55.78 -17.62
C PHE A 10 -27.90 54.94 -16.82
N LYS A 11 -27.55 55.48 -15.66
CA LYS A 11 -26.69 54.88 -14.63
C LYS A 11 -27.45 53.77 -13.92
N SER A 12 -26.78 52.65 -13.63
CA SER A 12 -27.08 51.82 -12.47
C SER A 12 -25.80 51.22 -11.93
N CYS A 13 -25.30 51.82 -10.85
CA CYS A 13 -24.32 51.24 -9.94
C CYS A 13 -24.92 49.97 -9.34
N LEU A 14 -24.36 48.80 -9.66
CA LEU A 14 -24.64 47.60 -8.90
C LEU A 14 -23.64 47.53 -7.74
N PHE A 15 -24.14 47.83 -6.55
CA PHE A 15 -23.46 47.60 -5.29
C PHE A 15 -23.07 46.13 -5.16
N VAL A 16 -21.78 45.84 -5.13
CA VAL A 16 -21.24 44.57 -4.62
C VAL A 16 -21.33 44.64 -3.10
N LEU A 17 -22.45 44.16 -2.56
CA LEU A 17 -22.61 43.91 -1.13
C LEU A 17 -21.84 42.64 -0.79
N LEU A 18 -20.69 42.85 -0.17
CA LEU A 18 -19.83 41.85 0.45
C LEU A 18 -20.56 41.29 1.68
N SER A 19 -21.38 40.27 1.48
CA SER A 19 -21.95 39.48 2.58
C SER A 19 -20.90 38.47 3.05
N ILE A 20 -20.05 38.89 3.98
CA ILE A 20 -19.29 37.97 4.84
C ILE A 20 -20.33 37.31 5.76
N VAL A 21 -20.91 36.21 5.31
CA VAL A 21 -21.61 35.29 6.20
C VAL A 21 -20.53 34.50 6.92
N PHE A 22 -20.29 34.85 8.18
CA PHE A 22 -19.63 33.96 9.12
C PHE A 22 -20.46 32.69 9.21
N ALA A 23 -20.08 31.67 8.45
CA ALA A 23 -20.44 30.30 8.75
C ALA A 23 -19.66 29.94 10.02
N GLU A 24 -20.24 30.23 11.19
CA GLU A 24 -19.86 29.57 12.43
C GLU A 24 -20.16 28.08 12.24
N GLY A 25 -19.14 27.36 11.77
CA GLY A 25 -19.17 25.93 11.68
C GLY A 25 -19.41 25.37 13.07
N PHE A 26 -20.54 24.69 13.23
CA PHE A 26 -20.74 23.66 14.22
C PHE A 26 -19.63 22.60 14.02
N TYR A 27 -18.48 22.81 14.63
CA TYR A 27 -17.58 21.72 14.95
C TYR A 27 -18.19 21.04 16.17
N PRO A 28 -18.70 19.80 16.07
CA PRO A 28 -19.06 19.08 17.28
C PRO A 28 -17.83 19.07 18.18
N GLU A 29 -17.99 19.45 19.45
CA GLU A 29 -16.96 19.34 20.48
C GLU A 29 -16.50 17.87 20.55
N GLN A 30 -15.53 17.51 19.71
CA GLN A 30 -14.76 16.30 19.89
C GLN A 30 -13.92 16.54 21.13
N GLY A 31 -14.41 16.08 22.28
CA GLY A 31 -13.64 16.08 23.51
C GLY A 31 -12.28 15.43 23.23
N TRP A 32 -11.21 16.23 23.29
CA TRP A 32 -9.83 15.80 23.10
C TRP A 32 -9.42 14.94 24.30
N SER A 33 -9.86 13.68 24.33
CA SER A 33 -9.33 12.70 25.27
C SER A 33 -7.94 12.28 24.79
N GLN A 34 -6.91 12.61 25.57
CA GLN A 34 -5.52 12.19 25.35
C GLN A 34 -5.45 10.65 25.28
N GLN A 35 -5.18 10.07 24.10
CA GLN A 35 -4.97 8.62 23.96
C GLN A 35 -3.48 8.30 23.87
N ASN A 36 -2.81 8.32 25.03
CA ASN A 36 -1.50 7.66 25.17
C ASN A 36 -1.63 6.12 25.10
N ASN A 37 -2.85 5.62 25.28
CA ASN A 37 -3.21 4.21 25.10
C ASN A 37 -4.10 4.05 23.87
N LEU A 38 -3.51 3.68 22.76
CA LEU A 38 -4.25 3.34 21.55
C LEU A 38 -5.05 2.04 21.74
N PRO A 39 -6.24 1.92 21.12
CA PRO A 39 -7.09 0.74 21.29
C PRO A 39 -6.43 -0.55 20.81
N PRO A 40 -6.95 -1.72 21.22
CA PRO A 40 -6.55 -3.00 20.68
C PRO A 40 -6.63 -3.04 19.16
N SER A 41 -5.76 -3.83 18.54
CA SER A 41 -5.69 -3.93 17.09
C SER A 41 -5.30 -5.32 16.64
N ARG A 42 -5.82 -5.71 15.48
CA ARG A 42 -5.41 -6.92 14.76
C ARG A 42 -4.52 -6.61 13.58
N ARG A 43 -4.67 -5.42 13.01
CA ARG A 43 -3.81 -4.85 11.98
C ARG A 43 -3.67 -3.35 12.20
N VAL A 44 -2.58 -2.83 11.69
CA VAL A 44 -2.22 -1.43 11.70
C VAL A 44 -1.71 -1.06 10.32
N PHE A 45 -2.05 0.13 9.86
CA PHE A 45 -1.59 0.70 8.61
C PHE A 45 -1.20 2.16 8.85
N SER A 46 -0.50 2.74 7.90
CA SER A 46 -0.15 4.16 7.90
C SER A 46 -0.37 4.72 6.51
N ALA A 47 -0.88 5.95 6.47
CA ALA A 47 -1.10 6.69 5.24
C ALA A 47 -1.22 8.17 5.58
N ASP A 48 -0.62 9.01 4.75
CA ASP A 48 -0.84 10.46 4.73
C ASP A 48 -2.24 10.76 4.14
N LEU A 49 -3.21 11.05 5.01
CA LEU A 49 -4.61 11.20 4.63
C LEU A 49 -4.86 12.58 4.02
N ASP A 50 -4.29 13.65 4.58
CA ASP A 50 -4.41 15.03 4.10
C ASP A 50 -3.25 15.54 3.25
N GLN A 51 -2.27 14.70 2.93
CA GLN A 51 -1.13 15.01 2.05
C GLN A 51 -0.21 16.11 2.62
N ASP A 52 -0.08 16.19 3.94
CA ASP A 52 0.78 17.17 4.62
C ASP A 52 2.23 16.68 4.82
N GLY A 53 2.53 15.45 4.40
CA GLY A 53 3.82 14.78 4.58
C GLY A 53 3.97 14.07 5.93
N SER A 54 2.94 14.10 6.78
CA SER A 54 2.81 13.36 8.03
C SER A 54 1.76 12.26 7.88
N ASP A 55 2.17 11.02 8.12
CA ASP A 55 1.28 9.87 8.07
C ASP A 55 0.31 9.84 9.27
N GLU A 56 -0.98 9.57 9.02
CA GLU A 56 -1.91 9.08 10.04
C GLU A 56 -1.72 7.59 10.32
N LEU A 57 -2.09 7.19 11.54
CA LEU A 57 -2.21 5.81 11.94
C LEU A 57 -3.63 5.30 11.70
N LEU A 58 -3.73 4.15 11.06
CA LEU A 58 -4.98 3.44 10.85
C LEU A 58 -4.98 2.14 11.67
N ILE A 59 -5.89 2.03 12.64
CA ILE A 59 -6.06 0.85 13.48
C ILE A 59 -7.26 0.06 13.00
N ALA A 60 -7.05 -1.22 12.68
CA ALA A 60 -8.12 -2.15 12.38
C ALA A 60 -8.31 -3.16 13.52
N HIS A 61 -9.53 -3.21 14.06
CA HIS A 61 -9.92 -4.15 15.08
C HIS A 61 -11.29 -4.75 14.77
N ASN A 62 -11.35 -6.08 14.60
CA ASN A 62 -12.52 -6.77 14.05
C ASN A 62 -12.96 -6.16 12.71
N THR A 63 -14.15 -5.58 12.63
CA THR A 63 -14.71 -4.94 11.43
C THR A 63 -14.50 -3.43 11.39
N THR A 64 -13.95 -2.86 12.46
CA THR A 64 -13.81 -1.42 12.61
C THR A 64 -12.44 -0.98 12.13
N LEU A 65 -12.40 0.09 11.32
CA LEU A 65 -11.20 0.86 10.99
C LEU A 65 -11.29 2.22 11.67
N THR A 66 -10.23 2.64 12.36
CA THR A 66 -10.17 3.92 13.05
C THR A 66 -8.92 4.66 12.64
N ALA A 67 -9.05 5.93 12.25
CA ALA A 67 -7.92 6.78 11.90
C ALA A 67 -7.52 7.67 13.09
N PHE A 68 -6.22 7.87 13.23
CA PHE A 68 -5.60 8.66 14.27
C PHE A 68 -4.55 9.60 13.68
N ARG A 69 -4.58 10.86 14.12
CA ARG A 69 -3.57 11.87 13.81
C ARG A 69 -2.65 12.09 14.99
N TYR A 70 -1.37 12.26 14.71
CA TYR A 70 -0.41 12.67 15.73
C TYR A 70 -0.45 14.19 15.91
N LEU A 71 -0.66 14.65 17.14
CA LEU A 71 -0.75 16.07 17.50
C LEU A 71 0.52 16.61 18.16
N GLY A 72 1.57 15.80 18.28
CA GLY A 72 2.83 16.19 18.90
C GLY A 72 2.90 16.01 20.41
N GLY A 73 4.14 15.96 20.91
CA GLY A 73 4.50 16.03 22.33
C GLY A 73 3.58 15.24 23.25
N ASP A 74 2.95 15.96 24.18
CA ASP A 74 2.07 15.41 25.21
C ASP A 74 0.65 15.11 24.71
N LEU A 75 0.23 15.69 23.57
CA LEU A 75 -1.12 15.48 23.02
C LEU A 75 -1.27 14.09 22.37
N GLY A 76 -0.17 13.51 21.89
CA GLY A 76 -0.14 12.14 21.41
C GLY A 76 -0.98 11.91 20.15
N TRP A 77 -1.67 10.77 20.10
CA TRP A 77 -2.52 10.39 18.97
C TRP A 77 -3.98 10.71 19.27
N SER A 78 -4.65 11.44 18.38
CA SER A 78 -6.06 11.78 18.48
C SER A 78 -6.87 11.09 17.38
N LYS A 79 -8.05 10.59 17.74
CA LYS A 79 -8.95 9.92 16.81
C LYS A 79 -9.56 10.95 15.85
N LEU A 80 -9.45 10.70 14.54
CA LEU A 80 -10.14 11.47 13.51
C LEU A 80 -11.56 10.94 13.29
N TRP A 81 -11.65 9.65 12.93
CA TRP A 81 -12.92 8.98 12.63
C TRP A 81 -12.83 7.48 12.91
N SER A 82 -13.99 6.82 12.93
CA SER A 82 -14.11 5.36 13.04
C SER A 82 -15.24 4.88 12.14
N HIS A 83 -14.99 3.81 11.41
CA HIS A 83 -15.93 3.25 10.43
C HIS A 83 -16.03 1.73 10.54
N ASP A 84 -17.25 1.20 10.55
CA ASP A 84 -17.51 -0.23 10.52
C ASP A 84 -17.69 -0.77 9.09
N GLY A 85 -16.86 -1.74 8.72
CA GLY A 85 -16.89 -2.41 7.43
C GLY A 85 -17.69 -3.71 7.41
N PRO A 86 -17.92 -4.28 6.20
CA PRO A 86 -18.61 -5.57 6.03
C PRO A 86 -17.78 -6.79 6.47
N GLY A 87 -16.50 -6.60 6.78
CA GLY A 87 -15.55 -7.66 7.13
C GLY A 87 -14.34 -7.10 7.87
N VAL A 88 -13.34 -7.96 8.09
CA VAL A 88 -12.06 -7.53 8.68
C VAL A 88 -11.24 -6.79 7.63
N VAL A 89 -10.60 -5.68 8.01
CA VAL A 89 -9.68 -4.96 7.12
C VAL A 89 -8.51 -5.87 6.74
N GLN A 90 -8.23 -5.99 5.45
CA GLN A 90 -7.17 -6.84 4.89
C GLN A 90 -6.06 -6.04 4.22
N SER A 91 -6.39 -4.89 3.63
CA SER A 91 -5.40 -3.98 3.03
C SER A 91 -5.95 -2.56 3.00
N VAL A 92 -5.03 -1.60 2.97
CA VAL A 92 -5.33 -0.18 2.77
C VAL A 92 -4.36 0.34 1.71
N LEU A 93 -4.88 1.17 0.81
CA LEU A 93 -4.12 1.81 -0.25
C LEU A 93 -4.46 3.29 -0.32
N ARG A 94 -3.42 4.12 -0.33
CA ARG A 94 -3.48 5.58 -0.50
C ARG A 94 -2.50 5.96 -1.59
N ASP A 95 -2.94 6.81 -2.51
CA ASP A 95 -2.14 7.41 -3.58
C ASP A 95 -2.58 8.85 -3.73
N GLU A 96 -1.63 9.76 -3.90
CA GLU A 96 -1.89 11.20 -3.92
C GLU A 96 -2.81 11.64 -5.06
N ARG A 97 -2.84 10.87 -6.17
CA ARG A 97 -3.62 11.15 -7.37
C ARG A 97 -5.10 10.82 -7.21
N ILE A 98 -5.47 10.05 -6.18
CA ILE A 98 -6.88 9.77 -5.87
C ILE A 98 -7.30 10.47 -4.56
N PRO A 99 -8.49 11.07 -4.49
CA PRO A 99 -8.96 11.78 -3.30
C PRO A 99 -9.48 10.83 -2.20
N SER A 100 -9.30 9.51 -2.34
CA SER A 100 -9.91 8.51 -1.47
C SER A 100 -8.88 7.56 -0.87
N LEU A 101 -9.19 7.06 0.33
CA LEU A 101 -8.53 5.92 0.94
C LEU A 101 -9.22 4.64 0.47
N ILE A 102 -8.51 3.76 -0.24
CA ILE A 102 -9.05 2.48 -0.69
C ILE A 102 -8.84 1.44 0.40
N VAL A 103 -9.92 0.78 0.82
CA VAL A 103 -9.91 -0.21 1.90
C VAL A 103 -10.47 -1.54 1.42
N ALA A 104 -9.69 -2.61 1.60
CA ALA A 104 -10.10 -3.98 1.36
C ALA A 104 -10.61 -4.61 2.66
N TRP A 105 -11.80 -5.17 2.61
CA TRP A 105 -12.46 -5.92 3.68
C TRP A 105 -12.64 -7.37 3.26
N GLY A 106 -12.62 -8.28 4.23
CA GLY A 106 -12.87 -9.69 3.94
C GLY A 106 -13.02 -10.55 5.17
N MET A 107 -12.87 -11.86 4.95
CA MET A 107 -12.90 -12.84 6.02
C MET A 107 -11.75 -12.62 7.02
N GLY A 108 -12.01 -12.98 8.28
CA GLY A 108 -11.00 -12.98 9.34
C GLY A 108 -11.56 -13.57 10.62
N LYS A 109 -10.74 -13.61 11.69
CA LYS A 109 -11.14 -14.14 13.00
C LYS A 109 -12.44 -13.46 13.48
N GLY A 110 -13.48 -14.25 13.78
CA GLY A 110 -14.82 -13.76 14.16
C GLY A 110 -15.72 -13.32 13.00
N LYS A 111 -15.23 -13.30 11.76
CA LYS A 111 -15.99 -12.95 10.54
C LYS A 111 -15.59 -13.88 9.38
N MET A 112 -15.70 -15.19 9.60
CA MET A 112 -15.21 -16.19 8.63
C MET A 112 -15.99 -16.25 7.32
N VAL A 113 -17.24 -15.75 7.30
CA VAL A 113 -18.13 -15.73 6.13
C VAL A 113 -18.33 -14.35 5.53
N ALA A 114 -17.55 -13.34 5.96
CA ALA A 114 -17.65 -11.99 5.40
C ALA A 114 -17.28 -11.99 3.90
N PRO A 115 -17.96 -11.19 3.06
CA PRO A 115 -17.60 -11.05 1.65
C PRO A 115 -16.26 -10.33 1.48
N SER A 116 -15.60 -10.52 0.34
CA SER A 116 -14.50 -9.62 -0.06
C SER A 116 -15.13 -8.35 -0.57
N THR A 117 -14.84 -7.22 0.05
CA THR A 117 -15.37 -5.92 -0.36
C THR A 117 -14.23 -4.95 -0.51
N VAL A 118 -14.30 -4.08 -1.52
CA VAL A 118 -13.41 -2.93 -1.64
C VAL A 118 -14.26 -1.68 -1.59
N SER A 119 -13.85 -0.73 -0.75
CA SER A 119 -14.54 0.55 -0.56
C SER A 119 -13.56 1.71 -0.72
N ALA A 120 -14.05 2.84 -1.22
CA ALA A 120 -13.42 4.14 -1.11
C ALA A 120 -13.94 4.84 0.16
N LEU A 121 -13.03 5.33 0.99
CA LEU A 121 -13.34 6.16 2.15
C LEU A 121 -12.83 7.58 1.89
N GLU A 122 -13.64 8.59 2.24
CA GLU A 122 -13.15 9.96 2.31
C GLU A 122 -12.10 10.05 3.45
N PRO A 123 -10.87 10.51 3.17
CA PRO A 123 -9.75 10.38 4.11
C PRO A 123 -9.96 11.02 5.48
N LEU A 124 -10.72 12.11 5.61
CA LEU A 124 -10.81 12.88 6.86
C LEU A 124 -12.10 12.68 7.65
N SER A 125 -13.15 12.14 7.04
CA SER A 125 -14.44 11.86 7.65
C SER A 125 -14.74 10.36 7.76
N GLY A 126 -14.04 9.53 6.96
CA GLY A 126 -14.29 8.09 6.87
C GLY A 126 -15.58 7.74 6.12
N GLN A 127 -16.25 8.71 5.47
CA GLN A 127 -17.45 8.44 4.66
C GLN A 127 -17.16 7.37 3.60
N ARG A 128 -17.96 6.30 3.59
CA ARG A 128 -17.70 5.11 2.77
C ARG A 128 -18.58 5.07 1.52
N ARG A 129 -17.97 4.69 0.40
CA ARG A 129 -18.63 4.20 -0.82
C ARG A 129 -18.07 2.84 -1.19
N ASP A 130 -18.93 1.86 -1.43
CA ASP A 130 -18.50 0.53 -1.87
C ASP A 130 -18.21 0.55 -3.38
N LEU A 131 -17.07 -0.01 -3.77
CA LEU A 131 -16.60 -0.06 -5.17
C LEU A 131 -16.82 -1.44 -5.79
N TRP A 132 -16.63 -2.49 -4.99
CA TRP A 132 -16.72 -3.88 -5.48
C TRP A 132 -16.99 -4.86 -4.35
N THR A 133 -17.71 -5.94 -4.66
CA THR A 133 -18.01 -7.01 -3.70
C THR A 133 -17.96 -8.37 -4.38
N PHE A 134 -17.37 -9.36 -3.70
CA PHE A 134 -17.39 -10.76 -4.09
C PHE A 134 -17.79 -11.66 -2.92
N LYS A 135 -18.73 -12.57 -3.18
CA LYS A 135 -19.19 -13.60 -2.25
C LYS A 135 -18.74 -14.96 -2.77
N GLY A 136 -17.71 -15.55 -2.16
CA GLY A 136 -17.19 -16.86 -2.55
C GLY A 136 -16.68 -17.69 -1.38
N GLY A 137 -16.09 -18.86 -1.69
CA GLY A 137 -15.68 -19.84 -0.68
C GLY A 137 -14.50 -19.40 0.20
N ARG A 138 -13.68 -18.44 -0.27
CA ARG A 138 -12.60 -17.82 0.52
C ARG A 138 -12.51 -16.34 0.20
N SER A 139 -13.17 -15.51 1.01
CA SER A 139 -13.26 -14.07 0.81
C SER A 139 -12.03 -13.32 1.36
N GLN A 140 -10.87 -13.52 0.73
CA GLN A 140 -9.63 -12.86 1.14
C GLN A 140 -8.95 -12.14 -0.02
N ILE A 141 -8.81 -10.82 0.10
CA ILE A 141 -8.01 -9.95 -0.75
C ILE A 141 -6.54 -10.10 -0.36
N VAL A 142 -5.68 -10.25 -1.36
CA VAL A 142 -4.23 -10.48 -1.20
C VAL A 142 -3.41 -9.33 -1.77
N ASN A 143 -3.96 -8.52 -2.67
CA ASN A 143 -3.27 -7.36 -3.23
C ASN A 143 -4.28 -6.28 -3.65
N LEU A 144 -3.86 -5.02 -3.50
CA LEU A 144 -4.46 -3.83 -4.10
C LEU A 144 -3.35 -3.03 -4.78
N GLN A 145 -3.61 -2.52 -5.98
CA GLN A 145 -2.70 -1.62 -6.68
C GLN A 145 -3.50 -0.66 -7.57
N LEU A 146 -3.14 0.62 -7.58
CA LEU A 146 -3.59 1.54 -8.61
C LEU A 146 -2.66 1.45 -9.81
N VAL A 147 -3.23 1.34 -10.99
CA VAL A 147 -2.51 1.21 -12.26
C VAL A 147 -3.07 2.24 -13.22
N GLN A 148 -2.23 2.72 -14.15
CA GLN A 148 -2.65 3.52 -15.29
C GLN A 148 -2.61 2.59 -16.50
N LEU A 149 -3.76 2.09 -16.97
CA LEU A 149 -3.81 1.14 -18.08
C LEU A 149 -3.85 1.82 -19.45
N ASP A 150 -4.37 3.03 -19.51
CA ASP A 150 -4.45 3.83 -20.72
C ASP A 150 -3.95 5.27 -20.52
N ASN A 151 -4.29 6.16 -21.45
CA ASN A 151 -3.81 7.55 -21.43
C ASN A 151 -4.81 8.52 -20.80
N ASP A 152 -5.89 8.03 -20.19
CA ASP A 152 -6.80 8.89 -19.44
C ASP A 152 -6.18 9.25 -18.06
N PRO A 153 -6.68 10.29 -17.37
CA PRO A 153 -6.11 10.70 -16.09
C PRO A 153 -6.61 9.88 -14.89
N GLU A 154 -7.61 9.01 -15.09
CA GLU A 154 -8.17 8.17 -14.05
C GLU A 154 -7.35 6.88 -13.91
N LEU A 155 -7.10 6.47 -12.67
CA LEU A 155 -6.39 5.22 -12.39
C LEU A 155 -7.40 4.09 -12.24
N GLU A 156 -7.05 2.91 -12.74
CA GLU A 156 -7.79 1.69 -12.44
C GLU A 156 -7.28 1.05 -11.15
N LEU A 157 -8.16 0.30 -10.48
CA LEU A 157 -7.81 -0.47 -9.30
C LEU A 157 -7.67 -1.96 -9.65
N LEU A 158 -6.46 -2.48 -9.54
CA LEU A 158 -6.23 -3.91 -9.44
C LEU A 158 -6.60 -4.41 -8.05
N ILE A 159 -7.42 -5.47 -8.02
CA ILE A 159 -7.75 -6.25 -6.83
C ILE A 159 -7.36 -7.69 -7.10
N ALA A 160 -6.43 -8.26 -6.35
CA ALA A 160 -6.21 -9.71 -6.34
C ALA A 160 -6.86 -10.33 -5.11
N HIS A 161 -7.65 -11.39 -5.29
CA HIS A 161 -8.35 -12.05 -4.20
C HIS A 161 -8.47 -13.55 -4.40
N PHE A 162 -8.63 -14.29 -3.30
CA PHE A 162 -8.99 -15.70 -3.33
C PHE A 162 -10.44 -15.87 -3.81
N VAL A 163 -10.64 -16.89 -4.66
CA VAL A 163 -11.96 -17.39 -5.06
C VAL A 163 -12.26 -18.74 -4.42
N SER A 164 -11.20 -19.48 -4.06
CA SER A 164 -11.27 -20.75 -3.33
C SER A 164 -10.09 -20.87 -2.36
N LYS A 165 -9.95 -22.00 -1.67
CA LYS A 165 -8.82 -22.24 -0.77
C LYS A 165 -7.45 -22.06 -1.46
N TYR A 166 -7.37 -22.43 -2.74
CA TYR A 166 -6.10 -22.50 -3.47
C TYR A 166 -6.00 -21.57 -4.66
N HIS A 167 -7.10 -20.99 -5.12
CA HIS A 167 -7.10 -20.17 -6.33
C HIS A 167 -7.39 -18.72 -6.01
N THR A 168 -6.65 -17.86 -6.66
CA THR A 168 -6.78 -16.41 -6.67
C THR A 168 -7.08 -15.95 -8.10
N ARG A 169 -7.66 -14.78 -8.25
CA ARG A 169 -7.80 -14.08 -9.53
C ARG A 169 -7.56 -12.59 -9.31
N ARG A 170 -7.26 -11.86 -10.38
CA ARG A 170 -7.35 -10.40 -10.35
C ARG A 170 -8.71 -9.93 -10.89
N VAL A 171 -9.08 -8.74 -10.46
CA VAL A 171 -10.14 -7.91 -11.00
C VAL A 171 -9.53 -6.54 -11.24
N ILE A 172 -9.75 -5.97 -12.42
CA ILE A 172 -9.50 -4.55 -12.68
C ILE A 172 -10.82 -3.82 -12.53
N LEU A 173 -10.87 -2.81 -11.66
CA LEU A 173 -11.97 -1.86 -11.61
C LEU A 173 -11.59 -0.62 -12.41
N ASP A 174 -12.31 -0.43 -13.51
CA ASP A 174 -12.24 0.74 -14.36
C ASP A 174 -13.30 1.77 -13.92
N GLN A 175 -13.09 3.05 -14.23
CA GLN A 175 -13.97 4.18 -13.89
C GLN A 175 -14.26 4.25 -12.38
N LEU A 176 -13.20 4.34 -11.56
CA LEU A 176 -13.32 4.34 -10.10
C LEU A 176 -14.23 5.46 -9.55
N SER A 177 -14.30 6.59 -10.23
CA SER A 177 -15.13 7.76 -9.93
C SER A 177 -16.62 7.50 -10.19
N SER A 178 -16.96 6.55 -11.06
CA SER A 178 -18.34 6.13 -11.33
C SER A 178 -18.98 5.55 -10.07
N PRO A 179 -20.28 5.78 -9.82
CA PRO A 179 -21.03 5.11 -8.76
C PRO A 179 -21.00 3.57 -8.87
N GLN A 180 -20.77 3.05 -10.08
CA GLN A 180 -20.66 1.62 -10.37
C GLN A 180 -19.45 1.38 -11.28
N PRO A 181 -18.24 1.24 -10.70
CA PRO A 181 -17.03 0.92 -11.46
C PRO A 181 -17.20 -0.40 -12.23
N GLN A 182 -16.62 -0.47 -13.43
CA GLN A 182 -16.69 -1.67 -14.26
C GLN A 182 -15.64 -2.68 -13.80
N ALA A 183 -16.08 -3.90 -13.49
CA ALA A 183 -15.19 -4.98 -13.08
C ALA A 183 -14.81 -5.89 -14.26
N ILE A 184 -13.51 -6.05 -14.50
CA ILE A 184 -12.95 -6.95 -15.52
C ILE A 184 -12.15 -8.05 -14.81
N GLU A 185 -12.64 -9.29 -14.85
CA GLU A 185 -12.07 -10.41 -14.12
C GLU A 185 -11.10 -11.24 -14.98
N SER A 186 -10.02 -11.72 -14.36
CA SER A 186 -9.08 -12.63 -15.02
C SER A 186 -9.42 -14.12 -14.81
N ALA A 187 -8.68 -14.98 -15.52
CA ALA A 187 -8.55 -16.38 -15.15
C ALA A 187 -8.00 -16.57 -13.72
N GLN A 188 -8.25 -17.75 -13.16
CA GLN A 188 -7.77 -18.13 -11.83
C GLN A 188 -6.34 -18.67 -11.90
N ILE A 189 -5.51 -18.26 -10.95
CA ILE A 189 -4.16 -18.80 -10.74
C ILE A 189 -4.07 -19.36 -9.34
N ARG A 190 -3.39 -20.49 -9.22
CA ARG A 190 -3.18 -21.11 -7.92
C ARG A 190 -2.20 -20.29 -7.08
N MET A 191 -2.61 -19.95 -5.85
CA MET A 191 -1.78 -19.38 -4.78
C MET A 191 -0.96 -18.13 -5.17
N ALA A 192 -1.45 -17.32 -6.13
CA ALA A 192 -0.86 -16.02 -6.46
C ALA A 192 -1.24 -14.99 -5.39
N THR A 193 -0.37 -14.83 -4.39
CA THR A 193 -0.63 -13.94 -3.24
C THR A 193 0.02 -12.58 -3.38
N SER A 194 0.78 -12.36 -4.43
CA SER A 194 1.37 -11.08 -4.77
C SER A 194 1.14 -10.85 -6.25
N TRP A 195 0.67 -9.66 -6.60
CA TRP A 195 0.31 -9.31 -7.97
C TRP A 195 0.73 -7.86 -8.21
N LEU A 196 1.17 -7.55 -9.42
CA LEU A 196 1.31 -6.17 -9.88
C LEU A 196 1.16 -6.08 -11.40
N ILE A 197 0.80 -4.90 -11.86
CA ILE A 197 0.88 -4.46 -13.25
C ILE A 197 1.73 -3.20 -13.30
N ALA A 198 2.75 -3.18 -14.16
CA ALA A 198 3.61 -2.02 -14.36
C ALA A 198 4.40 -2.14 -15.66
N ASP A 199 4.81 -1.02 -16.25
CA ASP A 199 5.89 -0.98 -17.23
C ASP A 199 7.21 -1.27 -16.51
N LEU A 200 7.87 -2.38 -16.85
CA LEU A 200 9.14 -2.76 -16.24
C LEU A 200 10.29 -2.77 -17.24
N ASP A 201 10.00 -2.84 -18.54
CA ASP A 201 11.02 -2.94 -19.59
C ASP A 201 11.19 -1.67 -20.44
N GLY A 202 10.37 -0.65 -20.20
CA GLY A 202 10.38 0.65 -20.86
C GLY A 202 9.82 0.61 -22.29
N LYS A 203 9.19 -0.49 -22.70
CA LYS A 203 8.52 -0.59 -24.01
C LYS A 203 7.03 -0.26 -23.87
N ALA A 204 6.40 0.01 -25.00
CA ALA A 204 4.97 0.22 -25.04
C ALA A 204 4.23 -1.04 -24.56
N GLY A 205 3.43 -0.87 -23.51
CA GLY A 205 2.69 -1.94 -22.85
C GLY A 205 2.96 -1.96 -21.36
N LEU A 206 2.32 -2.92 -20.69
CA LEU A 206 2.54 -3.17 -19.27
C LEU A 206 2.86 -4.65 -19.10
N GLU A 207 3.62 -4.97 -18.07
CA GLU A 207 3.84 -6.34 -17.62
C GLU A 207 2.94 -6.65 -16.43
N GLU A 208 2.44 -7.88 -16.42
CA GLU A 208 1.77 -8.47 -15.28
C GLU A 208 2.75 -9.41 -14.57
N VAL A 209 3.02 -9.13 -13.30
CA VAL A 209 3.93 -9.95 -12.47
C VAL A 209 3.17 -10.62 -11.35
N ILE A 210 3.40 -11.93 -11.22
CA ILE A 210 2.64 -12.81 -10.36
C ILE A 210 3.59 -13.59 -9.47
N GLY A 211 3.44 -13.40 -8.16
CA GLY A 211 4.21 -14.07 -7.13
C GLY A 211 3.35 -15.12 -6.42
N ARG A 212 3.78 -16.38 -6.49
CA ARG A 212 3.12 -17.51 -5.84
C ARG A 212 3.86 -17.93 -4.59
N VAL A 213 3.13 -18.37 -3.57
CA VAL A 213 3.73 -18.97 -2.36
C VAL A 213 3.97 -20.47 -2.52
N TYR A 214 3.15 -21.14 -3.32
CA TYR A 214 3.21 -22.56 -3.63
C TYR A 214 2.94 -22.76 -5.11
N GLY A 215 3.55 -23.80 -5.69
CA GLY A 215 3.35 -24.19 -7.08
C GLY A 215 2.00 -24.87 -7.32
N ASP A 216 1.92 -25.57 -8.45
CA ASP A 216 0.70 -26.20 -8.93
C ASP A 216 0.31 -27.43 -8.10
N GLU A 217 1.31 -28.16 -7.64
CA GLU A 217 1.13 -29.36 -6.83
C GLU A 217 1.43 -29.16 -5.35
N LYS A 218 0.95 -30.09 -4.52
CA LYS A 218 1.22 -30.07 -3.09
C LYS A 218 2.70 -30.36 -2.84
N GLY A 219 3.38 -29.39 -2.24
CA GLY A 219 4.80 -29.51 -1.89
C GLY A 219 5.72 -28.78 -2.86
N GLU A 220 5.22 -28.37 -4.02
CA GLU A 220 5.95 -27.51 -4.94
C GLU A 220 6.12 -26.11 -4.35
N TYR A 221 7.31 -25.55 -4.60
CA TYR A 221 7.59 -24.17 -4.24
C TYR A 221 6.84 -23.23 -5.18
N GLY A 222 6.44 -22.08 -4.66
CA GLY A 222 5.98 -21.00 -5.52
C GLY A 222 7.12 -20.38 -6.30
N ASP A 223 6.78 -19.43 -7.15
CA ASP A 223 7.66 -18.78 -8.09
C ASP A 223 7.28 -17.30 -8.27
N LEU A 224 8.08 -16.61 -9.07
CA LEU A 224 7.78 -15.31 -9.62
C LEU A 224 7.70 -15.48 -11.14
N SER A 225 6.63 -14.99 -11.76
CA SER A 225 6.47 -15.04 -13.21
C SER A 225 6.06 -13.70 -13.75
N ILE A 226 6.44 -13.45 -15.00
CA ILE A 226 6.10 -12.23 -15.72
C ILE A 226 5.55 -12.54 -17.10
N GLN A 227 4.54 -11.80 -17.51
CA GLN A 227 3.99 -11.85 -18.86
C GLN A 227 3.54 -10.45 -19.31
N THR A 228 3.35 -10.28 -20.60
CA THR A 228 2.66 -9.09 -21.12
C THR A 228 1.25 -9.03 -20.56
N PHE A 229 0.86 -7.87 -20.03
CA PHE A 229 -0.47 -7.64 -19.52
C PHE A 229 -1.49 -7.64 -20.66
N ASN A 230 -2.60 -8.33 -20.45
CA ASN A 230 -3.77 -8.28 -21.32
C ASN A 230 -5.03 -8.13 -20.47
N LEU A 231 -5.75 -7.02 -20.66
CA LEU A 231 -6.95 -6.70 -19.89
C LEU A 231 -8.02 -7.79 -20.01
N ASN A 232 -8.24 -8.30 -21.23
CA ASN A 232 -9.27 -9.28 -21.58
C ASN A 232 -8.75 -10.72 -21.64
N GLY A 233 -7.58 -10.99 -21.05
CA GLY A 233 -6.95 -12.31 -21.10
C GLY A 233 -7.77 -13.39 -20.38
N SER A 234 -8.53 -14.19 -21.14
CA SER A 234 -9.25 -15.37 -20.65
C SER A 234 -8.33 -16.50 -20.14
N GLN A 235 -7.03 -16.38 -20.40
CA GLN A 235 -5.98 -17.25 -19.86
C GLN A 235 -4.81 -16.40 -19.36
N VAL A 236 -4.89 -15.93 -18.12
CA VAL A 236 -3.68 -15.54 -17.39
C VAL A 236 -2.91 -16.82 -17.09
N LYS A 237 -1.78 -17.02 -17.77
CA LYS A 237 -0.90 -18.18 -17.55
C LYS A 237 0.28 -17.75 -16.69
N VAL A 238 0.98 -18.72 -16.14
CA VAL A 238 2.32 -18.46 -15.60
C VAL A 238 3.21 -18.14 -16.80
N GLY A 239 3.73 -16.92 -16.84
CA GLY A 239 4.56 -16.41 -17.93
C GLY A 239 6.01 -16.90 -17.87
N GLN A 240 6.96 -16.04 -18.26
CA GLN A 240 8.37 -16.31 -18.08
C GLN A 240 8.69 -16.42 -16.59
N ILE A 241 9.20 -17.58 -16.16
CA ILE A 241 9.65 -17.78 -14.78
C ILE A 241 10.91 -16.97 -14.52
N ILE A 242 10.87 -16.22 -13.43
CA ILE A 242 12.00 -15.46 -12.91
C ILE A 242 12.75 -16.31 -11.88
N PRO A 243 14.09 -16.33 -11.90
CA PRO A 243 14.88 -17.00 -10.87
C PRO A 243 14.50 -16.55 -9.44
N SER A 244 13.83 -17.43 -8.71
CA SER A 244 13.56 -17.30 -7.28
C SER A 244 14.04 -18.55 -6.56
N GLU A 245 14.39 -18.42 -5.28
CA GLU A 245 14.84 -19.57 -4.49
C GLU A 245 13.64 -20.39 -4.03
N ARG A 246 12.48 -19.78 -3.78
CA ARG A 246 11.22 -20.43 -3.38
C ARG A 246 10.04 -19.51 -3.71
N GLY A 247 8.90 -19.73 -3.04
CA GLY A 247 7.74 -18.86 -3.15
C GLY A 247 7.99 -17.46 -2.61
N LEU A 248 7.10 -16.54 -3.01
CA LEU A 248 7.17 -15.12 -2.72
C LEU A 248 5.94 -14.66 -1.91
N LYS A 249 6.13 -13.68 -1.03
CA LYS A 249 5.03 -13.03 -0.30
C LYS A 249 4.83 -11.56 -0.60
N THR A 250 5.84 -10.87 -1.10
CA THR A 250 5.80 -9.43 -1.28
C THR A 250 6.68 -8.99 -2.43
N MET A 251 6.20 -7.98 -3.14
CA MET A 251 6.93 -7.28 -4.18
C MET A 251 6.41 -5.86 -4.34
N ARG A 252 7.26 -5.01 -4.89
CA ARG A 252 7.00 -3.59 -5.08
C ARG A 252 7.78 -3.06 -6.28
N VAL A 253 7.12 -2.26 -7.11
CA VAL A 253 7.78 -1.52 -8.18
C VAL A 253 8.18 -0.16 -7.64
N LEU A 254 9.41 0.24 -7.96
CA LEU A 254 9.97 1.52 -7.56
C LEU A 254 10.73 2.12 -8.74
N SER A 255 10.43 3.38 -9.04
CA SER A 255 11.12 4.15 -10.06
C SER A 255 12.24 4.96 -9.40
N SER A 256 13.41 4.98 -10.03
CA SER A 256 14.54 5.84 -9.65
C SER A 256 15.11 6.52 -10.89
N SER A 257 16.09 7.40 -10.70
CA SER A 257 16.83 8.03 -11.81
C SER A 257 17.54 7.03 -12.73
N GLN A 258 17.75 5.79 -12.29
CA GLN A 258 18.38 4.72 -13.05
C GLN A 258 17.38 3.82 -13.79
N GLY A 259 16.08 4.01 -13.58
CA GLY A 259 15.01 3.26 -14.22
C GLY A 259 13.99 2.69 -13.23
N GLN A 260 13.12 1.84 -13.75
CA GLN A 260 12.10 1.13 -12.98
C GLN A 260 12.61 -0.24 -12.54
N TYR A 261 12.41 -0.55 -11.27
CA TYR A 261 12.92 -1.76 -10.65
C TYR A 261 11.80 -2.48 -9.92
N LEU A 262 11.74 -3.80 -10.10
CA LEU A 262 10.89 -4.66 -9.29
C LEU A 262 11.71 -5.20 -8.11
N TYR A 263 11.33 -4.83 -6.90
CA TYR A 263 11.89 -5.38 -5.67
C TYR A 263 10.97 -6.46 -5.14
N PHE A 264 11.53 -7.59 -4.72
CA PHE A 264 10.73 -8.72 -4.27
C PHE A 264 11.44 -9.54 -3.19
N SER A 265 10.66 -10.19 -2.33
CA SER A 265 11.21 -11.12 -1.33
C SER A 265 10.74 -12.55 -1.50
N ASP A 266 11.69 -13.44 -1.79
CA ASP A 266 11.47 -14.88 -1.87
C ASP A 266 11.94 -15.59 -0.58
N GLY A 267 11.86 -16.92 -0.59
CA GLY A 267 12.25 -17.78 0.54
C GLY A 267 11.07 -18.44 1.24
N TRP A 268 9.83 -18.20 0.79
CA TRP A 268 8.65 -18.83 1.37
C TRP A 268 8.63 -20.34 1.11
N VAL A 269 8.55 -21.11 2.19
CA VAL A 269 8.41 -22.56 2.18
C VAL A 269 7.63 -23.00 3.41
N ALA A 270 6.84 -24.08 3.29
CA ALA A 270 6.02 -24.61 4.39
C ALA A 270 6.83 -25.03 5.64
N ALA A 271 8.15 -25.15 5.53
CA ALA A 271 9.07 -25.43 6.63
C ALA A 271 9.52 -24.16 7.40
N TYR A 272 8.94 -22.99 7.10
CA TYR A 272 9.07 -21.71 7.82
C TYR A 272 10.47 -21.43 8.38
N GLY A 273 11.44 -21.10 7.51
CA GLY A 273 12.78 -20.68 7.91
C GLY A 273 13.80 -21.79 8.07
N LYS A 274 13.35 -23.06 8.15
CA LYS A 274 14.26 -24.21 8.25
C LYS A 274 14.96 -24.57 6.95
N LYS A 275 14.42 -24.15 5.80
CA LYS A 275 14.90 -24.53 4.45
C LYS A 275 15.33 -23.36 3.58
N ALA A 276 14.94 -22.14 3.94
CA ALA A 276 15.26 -20.91 3.21
C ALA A 276 15.09 -19.73 4.17
N LYS A 277 15.85 -18.65 3.91
CA LYS A 277 15.71 -17.37 4.58
C LYS A 277 15.04 -16.37 3.64
N ALA A 278 14.50 -15.29 4.19
CA ALA A 278 14.04 -14.17 3.40
C ALA A 278 15.23 -13.58 2.65
N THR A 279 15.13 -13.48 1.32
CA THR A 279 16.07 -12.69 0.52
C THR A 279 15.35 -11.50 -0.06
N LEU A 280 16.03 -10.37 -0.22
CA LEU A 280 15.56 -9.23 -0.99
C LEU A 280 16.30 -9.24 -2.33
N LYS A 281 15.55 -9.23 -3.41
CA LYS A 281 16.06 -9.24 -4.78
C LYS A 281 15.51 -8.05 -5.55
N ARG A 282 16.24 -7.67 -6.60
CA ARG A 282 15.87 -6.64 -7.56
C ARG A 282 15.89 -7.21 -8.96
N LEU A 283 14.82 -7.01 -9.68
CA LEU A 283 14.66 -7.34 -11.09
C LEU A 283 14.67 -6.06 -11.92
N TYR A 284 15.44 -6.07 -13.00
CA TYR A 284 15.52 -4.97 -13.97
C TYR A 284 15.84 -5.46 -15.38
N TRP A 285 15.52 -4.64 -16.37
CA TRP A 285 15.92 -4.87 -17.75
C TRP A 285 17.25 -4.20 -18.03
N SER A 286 18.13 -4.93 -18.71
CA SER A 286 19.34 -4.37 -19.30
C SER A 286 19.60 -5.05 -20.63
N LYS A 287 19.77 -4.24 -21.68
CA LYS A 287 20.02 -4.70 -23.06
C LYS A 287 18.97 -5.75 -23.53
N GLY A 288 17.70 -5.49 -23.23
CA GLY A 288 16.57 -6.36 -23.61
C GLY A 288 16.48 -7.67 -22.84
N ARG A 289 17.24 -7.86 -21.75
CA ARG A 289 17.22 -9.07 -20.93
C ARG A 289 16.80 -8.75 -19.50
N ILE A 290 16.06 -9.67 -18.90
CA ILE A 290 15.74 -9.64 -17.47
C ILE A 290 17.00 -10.02 -16.69
N ASN A 291 17.35 -9.18 -15.72
CA ASN A 291 18.42 -9.44 -14.76
C ASN A 291 17.80 -9.49 -13.37
N VAL A 292 18.29 -10.43 -12.55
CA VAL A 292 17.91 -10.55 -11.14
C VAL A 292 19.16 -10.46 -10.30
N GLU A 293 19.16 -9.51 -9.38
CA GLU A 293 20.24 -9.26 -8.44
C GLU A 293 19.77 -9.57 -7.02
N ARG A 294 20.58 -10.34 -6.28
CA ARG A 294 20.36 -10.57 -4.86
C ARG A 294 20.98 -9.41 -4.08
N LEU A 295 20.12 -8.63 -3.41
CA LEU A 295 20.53 -7.43 -2.71
C LEU A 295 20.86 -7.72 -1.26
N ALA A 296 20.00 -8.43 -0.54
CA ALA A 296 20.16 -8.62 0.89
C ALA A 296 19.57 -9.95 1.36
N ASP A 297 20.07 -10.43 2.50
CA ASP A 297 19.53 -11.60 3.19
C ASP A 297 19.10 -11.23 4.60
N SER A 298 17.93 -11.71 5.01
CA SER A 298 17.60 -11.68 6.42
C SER A 298 18.53 -12.63 7.18
N PRO A 299 19.08 -12.21 8.34
CA PRO A 299 19.93 -13.09 9.14
C PRO A 299 19.17 -14.33 9.63
N ASP A 300 17.87 -14.20 9.92
CA ASP A 300 17.10 -15.23 10.62
C ASP A 300 15.59 -15.24 10.37
N GLU A 301 15.08 -14.45 9.41
CA GLU A 301 13.67 -14.47 9.00
C GLU A 301 13.47 -15.36 7.78
N PHE A 302 12.27 -15.93 7.65
CA PHE A 302 11.95 -16.83 6.55
C PHE A 302 11.24 -16.15 5.38
N THR A 303 10.70 -14.95 5.60
CA THR A 303 10.09 -14.13 4.56
C THR A 303 10.06 -12.68 5.03
N PHE A 304 10.09 -11.74 4.09
CA PHE A 304 9.56 -10.40 4.32
C PHE A 304 8.10 -10.39 3.84
N PHE A 305 7.19 -9.99 4.72
CA PHE A 305 5.77 -9.84 4.41
C PHE A 305 5.47 -8.53 3.68
N ASP A 306 6.26 -7.49 3.95
CA ASP A 306 6.09 -6.16 3.36
C ASP A 306 7.45 -5.54 3.02
N ILE A 307 7.46 -4.73 1.95
CA ILE A 307 8.57 -3.85 1.56
C ILE A 307 8.02 -2.42 1.50
N TRP A 308 8.60 -1.52 2.29
CA TRP A 308 8.29 -0.11 2.27
C TRP A 308 9.47 0.70 1.78
N TYR A 309 9.16 1.61 0.86
CA TYR A 309 10.07 2.64 0.40
C TYR A 309 9.51 3.99 0.84
N ARG A 310 10.39 4.83 1.38
CA ARG A 310 10.07 6.18 1.86
C ARG A 310 11.23 7.11 1.56
N ILE A 311 10.92 8.39 1.37
CA ILE A 311 11.91 9.46 1.39
C ILE A 311 11.80 10.11 2.75
N ASP A 312 12.90 10.19 3.49
CA ASP A 312 12.95 10.92 4.76
C ASP A 312 12.64 12.41 4.50
N PRO A 313 11.55 12.97 5.07
CA PRO A 313 11.20 14.36 4.81
C PRO A 313 12.28 15.35 5.24
N ASN A 314 13.07 15.02 6.28
CA ASN A 314 14.12 15.88 6.82
C ASN A 314 15.41 15.80 6.01
N SER A 315 15.90 14.58 5.74
CA SER A 315 17.21 14.38 5.11
C SER A 315 17.15 14.17 3.60
N LYS A 316 15.94 13.99 3.05
CA LYS A 316 15.67 13.57 1.65
C LYS A 316 16.33 12.23 1.28
N ARG A 317 16.78 11.47 2.27
CA ARG A 317 17.39 10.16 2.09
C ARG A 317 16.33 9.11 1.76
N GLU A 318 16.66 8.22 0.84
CA GLU A 318 15.87 7.02 0.58
C GLU A 318 15.98 6.03 1.75
N LEU A 319 14.83 5.56 2.21
CA LEU A 319 14.71 4.62 3.31
C LEU A 319 13.94 3.39 2.84
N TRP A 320 14.55 2.23 3.07
CA TRP A 320 14.02 0.93 2.71
C TRP A 320 13.73 0.16 3.98
N PHE A 321 12.47 -0.18 4.21
CA PHE A 321 12.09 -0.98 5.36
C PHE A 321 11.50 -2.29 4.90
N THR A 322 11.70 -3.33 5.70
CA THR A 322 11.00 -4.60 5.54
C THR A 322 10.39 -5.01 6.86
N HIS A 323 9.25 -5.69 6.78
CA HIS A 323 8.68 -6.40 7.93
C HIS A 323 8.76 -7.88 7.65
N GLY A 324 9.54 -8.58 8.45
CA GLY A 324 9.59 -10.04 8.44
C GLY A 324 8.95 -10.62 9.69
N ASN A 325 9.05 -11.94 9.83
CA ASN A 325 8.39 -12.66 10.92
C ASN A 325 9.03 -12.45 12.30
N LYS A 326 10.15 -11.71 12.41
CA LYS A 326 10.84 -11.45 13.69
C LYS A 326 11.08 -9.98 13.96
N GLY A 327 10.75 -9.09 13.02
CA GLY A 327 10.93 -7.67 13.24
C GLY A 327 10.68 -6.77 12.05
N ILE A 328 10.91 -5.48 12.32
CA ILE A 328 11.04 -4.44 11.31
C ILE A 328 12.54 -4.20 11.10
N ASN A 329 12.96 -4.21 9.85
CA ASN A 329 14.34 -4.00 9.45
C ASN A 329 14.45 -2.73 8.59
N LEU A 330 15.58 -2.05 8.71
CA LEU A 330 16.05 -1.06 7.75
C LEU A 330 17.04 -1.76 6.82
N ILE A 331 16.82 -1.64 5.52
CA ILE A 331 17.74 -2.06 4.48
C ILE A 331 18.56 -0.84 4.07
N ILE A 332 19.88 -0.99 4.11
CA ILE A 332 20.83 0.07 3.80
C ILE A 332 21.50 -0.32 2.48
N PRO A 333 21.18 0.36 1.37
CA PRO A 333 21.86 0.14 0.11
C PRO A 333 23.37 0.33 0.24
N ASN A 334 24.12 -0.58 -0.36
CA ASN A 334 25.58 -0.48 -0.46
C ASN A 334 25.95 -0.21 -1.92
N SER A 335 26.90 0.69 -2.16
CA SER A 335 27.40 0.97 -3.52
C SER A 335 28.25 -0.17 -4.06
N TYR A 336 28.85 -0.99 -3.18
CA TYR A 336 29.68 -2.13 -3.56
C TYR A 336 29.27 -3.38 -2.77
N GLY A 337 28.57 -4.29 -3.43
CA GLY A 337 28.17 -5.59 -2.87
C GLY A 337 26.79 -5.60 -2.21
N PRO A 338 26.50 -6.61 -1.37
CA PRO A 338 25.17 -6.79 -0.80
C PRO A 338 24.79 -5.63 0.12
N TRP A 339 23.51 -5.30 0.10
CA TRP A 339 22.87 -4.34 0.99
C TRP A 339 22.84 -4.90 2.41
N THR A 340 22.93 -3.99 3.39
CA THR A 340 22.94 -4.37 4.81
C THR A 340 21.53 -4.41 5.37
N VAL A 341 21.19 -5.47 6.10
CA VAL A 341 19.93 -5.57 6.85
C VAL A 341 20.18 -5.24 8.32
N LYS A 342 19.63 -4.12 8.80
CA LYS A 342 19.70 -3.72 10.21
C LYS A 342 18.33 -3.88 10.86
N ARG A 343 18.21 -4.74 11.86
CA ARG A 343 16.98 -4.86 12.65
C ARG A 343 16.77 -3.60 13.48
N LEU A 344 15.70 -2.87 13.20
CA LEU A 344 15.30 -1.69 13.99
C LEU A 344 14.48 -2.11 15.21
N LEU A 345 13.63 -3.13 15.05
CA LEU A 345 12.71 -3.54 16.09
C LEU A 345 12.50 -5.04 16.05
N LYS A 346 12.72 -5.71 17.18
CA LYS A 346 12.37 -7.12 17.36
C LYS A 346 10.88 -7.23 17.72
N THR A 347 10.20 -8.16 17.09
CA THR A 347 8.79 -8.46 17.34
C THR A 347 8.61 -9.94 17.65
N ALA A 348 7.53 -10.27 18.34
CA ALA A 348 6.98 -11.62 18.21
C ALA A 348 6.52 -11.83 16.75
N PRO A 349 6.31 -13.08 16.31
CA PRO A 349 5.68 -13.34 15.02
C PRO A 349 4.30 -12.66 14.96
N ILE A 350 4.24 -11.56 14.21
CA ILE A 350 3.04 -10.79 13.93
C ILE A 350 2.74 -10.86 12.44
N VAL A 351 1.48 -10.70 12.10
CA VAL A 351 1.01 -10.85 10.72
C VAL A 351 1.10 -9.55 9.91
N ASN A 352 1.29 -8.41 10.58
CA ASN A 352 1.33 -7.08 9.98
C ASN A 352 1.97 -6.09 10.98
N ALA A 353 2.62 -5.06 10.44
CA ALA A 353 3.11 -3.89 11.14
C ALA A 353 2.97 -2.68 10.22
N ALA A 354 3.11 -1.48 10.78
CA ALA A 354 3.14 -0.24 10.00
C ALA A 354 4.31 0.63 10.44
N ILE A 355 4.81 1.43 9.51
CA ILE A 355 5.78 2.49 9.77
C ILE A 355 5.18 3.82 9.32
N ALA A 356 5.27 4.85 10.15
CA ALA A 356 4.76 6.19 9.83
C ALA A 356 5.84 7.22 10.10
N TYR A 357 5.87 8.28 9.30
CA TYR A 357 6.55 9.51 9.68
C TYR A 357 5.51 10.50 10.20
N ALA A 358 5.61 10.92 11.46
CA ALA A 358 4.68 11.88 12.04
C ALA A 358 5.33 12.73 13.13
N GLY A 359 5.04 14.03 13.13
CA GLY A 359 5.61 14.99 14.09
C GLY A 359 7.14 14.99 14.11
N ASN A 360 7.75 15.00 12.92
CA ASN A 360 9.20 14.95 12.71
C ASN A 360 9.90 13.69 13.22
N GLN A 361 9.18 12.59 13.39
CA GLN A 361 9.71 11.34 13.92
C GLN A 361 9.18 10.13 13.17
N TRP A 362 10.02 9.10 13.06
CA TRP A 362 9.61 7.78 12.56
C TRP A 362 9.01 6.95 13.68
N TRP A 363 7.90 6.29 13.40
CA TRP A 363 7.14 5.44 14.33
C TRP A 363 6.96 4.05 13.74
N ALA A 364 7.01 3.04 14.60
CA ALA A 364 6.55 1.69 14.31
C ALA A 364 5.29 1.37 15.12
N PHE A 365 4.29 0.80 14.45
CA PHE A 365 3.07 0.32 15.08
C PHE A 365 2.99 -1.19 14.99
N LEU A 366 2.70 -1.83 16.12
CA LEU A 366 2.54 -3.28 16.19
C LEU A 366 1.14 -3.62 16.70
N PRO A 367 0.43 -4.56 16.04
CA PRO A 367 -0.89 -4.97 16.47
C PRO A 367 -0.83 -5.72 17.81
N SER A 368 -1.83 -5.50 18.66
CA SER A 368 -1.92 -6.17 19.97
C SER A 368 -3.34 -6.14 20.51
N GLU A 369 -3.80 -7.31 21.00
CA GLU A 369 -5.14 -7.48 21.61
C GLU A 369 -5.26 -6.75 22.97
N LYS A 370 -4.13 -6.30 23.56
CA LYS A 370 -4.11 -5.52 24.82
C LYS A 370 -4.05 -4.00 24.60
N GLY A 371 -3.97 -3.55 23.35
CA GLY A 371 -3.68 -2.16 22.99
C GLY A 371 -2.54 -2.09 21.98
N THR A 372 -2.69 -1.26 20.95
CA THR A 372 -1.71 -1.09 19.87
C THR A 372 -0.39 -0.57 20.43
N GLN A 373 0.72 -1.23 20.09
CA GLN A 373 2.04 -0.76 20.53
C GLN A 373 2.55 0.30 19.57
N VAL A 374 2.95 1.45 20.12
CA VAL A 374 3.60 2.54 19.40
C VAL A 374 5.04 2.60 19.84
N LYS A 375 5.99 2.57 18.91
CA LYS A 375 7.41 2.65 19.23
C LYS A 375 8.10 3.70 18.37
N PRO A 376 8.77 4.69 18.98
CA PRO A 376 9.62 5.59 18.23
C PRO A 376 10.77 4.80 17.59
N MET A 377 11.13 5.15 16.36
CA MET A 377 12.25 4.54 15.65
C MET A 377 13.39 5.54 15.52
N THR A 378 14.55 5.16 16.04
CA THR A 378 15.79 5.90 15.79
C THR A 378 16.46 5.35 14.54
N LEU A 379 16.46 6.14 13.47
CA LEU A 379 17.21 5.79 12.27
C LEU A 379 18.71 6.02 12.51
N PRO A 380 19.60 5.15 11.99
CA PRO A 380 21.03 5.42 12.01
C PRO A 380 21.32 6.70 11.23
N SER A 381 22.16 7.56 11.82
CA SER A 381 22.72 8.72 11.12
C SER A 381 23.29 8.29 9.77
N PRO A 382 23.12 9.11 8.70
CA PRO A 382 23.79 8.82 7.44
C PRO A 382 25.28 8.65 7.72
N GLU A 383 25.85 7.52 7.29
CA GLU A 383 27.29 7.38 7.31
C GLU A 383 27.86 8.56 6.52
N LYS A 384 28.72 9.35 7.17
CA LYS A 384 29.50 10.34 6.44
C LYS A 384 30.29 9.54 5.42
N THR A 385 29.89 9.61 4.15
CA THR A 385 30.65 9.03 3.06
C THR A 385 32.05 9.61 3.17
N SER A 386 32.98 8.82 3.70
CA SER A 386 34.36 9.27 3.77
C SER A 386 34.80 9.37 2.33
N THR A 387 34.88 10.59 1.81
CA THR A 387 35.60 10.90 0.58
C THR A 387 37.06 10.55 0.84
N LYS A 388 37.39 9.27 0.69
CA LYS A 388 38.76 8.86 0.42
C LYS A 388 39.02 9.33 -1.02
N GLN A 389 39.69 10.47 -1.12
CA GLN A 389 40.34 10.92 -2.34
C GLN A 389 41.45 9.95 -2.73
#